data_AF-A0A1A8RLT8-F1
#
_entry.id   AF-A0A1A8RLT8-F1
#
_cell.length_a   1.000
_cell.length_b   1.000
_cell.length_c   1.000
_cell.angle_alpha   90.00
_cell.angle_beta   90.00
_cell.angle_gamma   90.00
#
_symmetry.space_group_name_H-M   'P 1'
#
loop_
_entity.id
_entity.type
_entity.pdbx_description
1 polymer ?
#
loop_
_entity_poly.entity_id
_entity_poly.type
_entity_poly.pdbx_seq_one_letter_code
_entity_poly.pdbx_strand_id
1 'polypeptide(L)'
;HNTFEFNVDKCLSDFNKTMEDRGGRVYYKEACPWPDVKRIYNDLSWCVEKCASATWCKGHKYLVDDVFLEIHRTYFSLCGNVQDPPLLHLIMLIAPAIVA
;
A
#
# COMPACT_ATOMS: atom_id res chain seq x y z
N HIS A 1 -23.52 7.22 9.15
CA HIS A 1 -22.81 7.06 7.87
C HIS A 1 -22.69 8.44 7.24
N ASN A 2 -21.50 9.03 7.25
CA ASN A 2 -21.29 10.39 6.74
C ASN A 2 -21.05 10.37 5.22
N THR A 3 -21.21 11.50 4.53
CA THR A 3 -21.06 11.60 3.07
C THR A 3 -19.66 11.20 2.56
N PHE A 4 -18.64 11.29 3.41
CA PHE A 4 -17.29 10.85 3.10
C PHE A 4 -17.22 9.32 2.98
N GLU A 5 -17.72 8.59 3.99
CA GLU A 5 -17.74 7.12 4.02
C GLU A 5 -18.41 6.54 2.78
N PHE A 6 -19.60 7.06 2.41
CA PHE A 6 -20.33 6.60 1.22
C PHE A 6 -19.53 6.78 -0.09
N ASN A 7 -18.83 7.91 -0.23
CA ASN A 7 -18.04 8.17 -1.44
C ASN A 7 -16.77 7.30 -1.49
N VAL A 8 -16.17 7.03 -0.33
CA VAL A 8 -15.00 6.16 -0.21
C VAL A 8 -15.36 4.71 -0.51
N ASP A 9 -16.54 4.23 -0.12
CA ASP A 9 -17.01 2.87 -0.43
C ASP A 9 -16.97 2.57 -1.93
N LYS A 10 -17.28 3.57 -2.77
CA LYS A 10 -17.14 3.44 -4.22
C LYS A 10 -15.69 3.29 -4.66
N CYS A 11 -14.78 4.13 -4.13
CA CYS A 11 -13.34 4.01 -4.42
C CYS A 11 -12.81 2.62 -4.02
N LEU A 12 -13.22 2.13 -2.85
CA LEU A 12 -12.83 0.82 -2.32
C LEU A 12 -13.41 -0.32 -3.15
N SER A 13 -14.66 -0.22 -3.61
CA SER A 13 -15.28 -1.22 -4.48
C SER A 13 -14.47 -1.45 -5.75
N ASP A 14 -14.08 -0.36 -6.44
CA ASP A 14 -13.30 -0.44 -7.68
C ASP A 14 -11.89 -0.99 -7.44
N PHE A 15 -11.24 -0.56 -6.34
CA PHE A 15 -9.95 -1.08 -5.92
C PHE A 15 -10.02 -2.58 -5.60
N ASN A 16 -10.93 -3.00 -4.72
CA ASN A 16 -11.06 -4.38 -4.29
C ASN A 16 -11.33 -5.30 -5.47
N LYS A 17 -12.23 -4.92 -6.39
CA LYS A 17 -12.47 -5.69 -7.61
C LYS A 17 -11.19 -5.87 -8.43
N THR A 18 -10.43 -4.80 -8.63
CA THR A 18 -9.17 -4.86 -9.38
C THR A 18 -8.13 -5.75 -8.70
N MET A 19 -8.05 -5.70 -7.37
CA MET A 19 -7.14 -6.55 -6.60
C MET A 19 -7.57 -8.02 -6.68
N GLU A 20 -8.85 -8.34 -6.51
CA GLU A 20 -9.34 -9.72 -6.65
C GLU A 20 -9.12 -10.27 -8.06
N ASP A 21 -9.43 -9.50 -9.11
CA ASP A 21 -9.27 -9.93 -10.52
C ASP A 21 -7.80 -10.23 -10.89
N ARG A 22 -6.84 -9.59 -10.21
CA ARG A 22 -5.39 -9.72 -10.51
C ARG A 22 -4.64 -10.72 -9.65
N GLY A 23 -5.31 -11.38 -8.70
CA GLY A 23 -4.70 -12.42 -7.88
C GLY A 23 -5.30 -12.58 -6.48
N GLY A 24 -6.06 -11.58 -6.01
CA GLY A 24 -6.74 -11.62 -4.72
C GLY A 24 -5.84 -11.57 -3.49
N ARG A 25 -6.46 -11.55 -2.31
CA ARG A 25 -5.78 -11.25 -1.04
C ARG A 25 -4.56 -12.11 -0.73
N VAL A 26 -4.59 -13.41 -1.04
CA VAL A 26 -3.47 -14.34 -0.75
C VAL A 26 -2.23 -13.92 -1.53
N TYR A 27 -2.39 -13.69 -2.84
CA TYR A 27 -1.30 -13.28 -3.72
C TYR A 27 -0.62 -11.99 -3.24
N TYR A 28 -1.40 -10.95 -2.94
CA TYR A 28 -0.81 -9.66 -2.56
C TYR A 28 -0.10 -9.69 -1.20
N LYS A 29 -0.59 -10.51 -0.25
CA LYS A 29 0.07 -10.68 1.05
C LYS A 29 1.43 -11.33 0.87
N GLU A 30 1.52 -12.40 0.08
CA GLU A 30 2.73 -13.21 -0.02
C GLU A 30 3.74 -12.65 -1.02
N ALA A 31 3.27 -12.21 -2.19
CA ALA A 31 4.15 -11.77 -3.27
C ALA A 31 4.66 -10.33 -3.08
N CYS A 32 3.95 -9.52 -2.30
CA CYS A 32 4.23 -8.09 -2.11
C CYS A 32 4.64 -7.39 -3.41
N PRO A 33 3.78 -7.40 -4.44
CA PRO A 33 4.15 -7.10 -5.83
C PRO A 33 4.28 -5.59 -6.08
N TRP A 34 5.11 -4.92 -5.29
CA TRP A 34 5.55 -3.57 -5.54
C TRP A 34 6.76 -3.62 -6.49
N PRO A 35 6.81 -2.84 -7.59
CA PRO A 35 5.97 -1.69 -7.93
C PRO A 35 4.73 -1.99 -8.81
N ASP A 36 4.43 -3.24 -9.13
CA ASP A 36 3.36 -3.58 -10.09
C ASP A 36 1.97 -3.10 -9.66
N VAL A 37 1.68 -3.13 -8.36
CA VAL A 37 0.41 -2.63 -7.79
C VAL A 37 0.36 -1.10 -7.61
N LYS A 38 1.48 -0.40 -7.81
CA LYS A 38 1.62 1.04 -7.50
C LYS A 38 0.58 1.91 -8.19
N ARG A 39 0.28 1.65 -9.47
CA ARG A 39 -0.71 2.42 -10.21
C ARG A 39 -2.11 2.29 -9.60
N ILE A 40 -2.53 1.07 -9.27
CA ILE A 40 -3.84 0.77 -8.67
C ILE A 40 -3.96 1.46 -7.31
N TYR A 41 -2.91 1.39 -6.49
CA TYR A 41 -2.86 2.06 -5.18
C TYR A 41 -2.91 3.59 -5.31
N ASN A 42 -2.21 4.17 -6.30
CA ASN A 42 -2.24 5.61 -6.54
C ASN A 42 -3.62 6.08 -7.03
N ASP A 43 -4.28 5.31 -7.91
CA ASP A 43 -5.62 5.61 -8.41
C ASP A 43 -6.63 5.63 -7.24
N LEU A 44 -6.54 4.66 -6.32
CA LEU A 44 -7.31 4.67 -5.08
C LEU A 44 -6.99 5.89 -4.22
N SER A 45 -5.70 6.19 -4.04
CA SER A 45 -5.27 7.29 -3.18
C SER A 45 -5.82 8.63 -3.65
N TRP A 46 -5.80 8.84 -4.97
CA TRP A 46 -6.38 10.02 -5.59
C TRP A 46 -7.91 10.06 -5.47
N CYS A 47 -8.59 8.91 -5.58
CA CYS A 47 -10.04 8.82 -5.37
C CYS A 47 -10.43 9.21 -3.94
N VAL A 48 -9.74 8.68 -2.93
CA VAL A 48 -9.97 9.01 -1.51
C VAL A 48 -9.66 10.47 -1.23
N GLU A 49 -8.57 11.02 -1.78
CA GLU A 49 -8.23 12.44 -1.62
C GLU A 49 -9.31 13.36 -2.21
N LYS A 50 -9.86 13.00 -3.38
CA LYS A 50 -10.99 13.74 -3.98
C LYS A 50 -12.23 13.70 -3.09
N CYS A 51 -12.56 12.54 -2.53
CA CYS A 51 -13.68 12.40 -1.60
C CYS A 51 -13.47 13.27 -0.35
N ALA A 52 -12.27 13.22 0.25
CA ALA A 52 -11.93 14.03 1.41
C ALA A 52 -12.00 15.52 1.11
N SER A 53 -11.53 15.95 -0.06
CA SER A 53 -11.59 17.35 -0.49
C SER A 53 -13.02 17.82 -0.72
N ALA A 54 -13.86 17.02 -1.38
CA ALA A 54 -15.27 17.36 -1.64
C ALA A 54 -16.12 17.43 -0.37
N THR A 55 -15.75 16.68 0.67
CA THR A 55 -16.48 16.59 1.94
C THR A 55 -15.86 17.42 3.06
N TRP A 56 -14.79 18.19 2.77
CA TRP A 56 -14.03 18.95 3.76
C TRP A 56 -13.45 18.08 4.90
N CYS A 57 -13.22 16.80 4.63
CA CYS A 57 -12.62 15.84 5.56
C CYS A 57 -11.10 15.70 5.40
N LYS A 58 -10.46 16.54 4.58
CA LYS A 58 -9.00 16.53 4.40
C LYS A 58 -8.31 16.82 5.74
N GLY A 59 -7.46 15.90 6.20
CA GLY A 59 -6.78 15.99 7.50
C GLY A 59 -7.71 15.85 8.71
N HIS A 60 -8.96 15.41 8.51
CA HIS A 60 -9.90 15.25 9.62
C HIS A 60 -9.64 13.95 10.37
N LYS A 61 -9.01 14.06 11.54
CA LYS A 61 -8.64 12.93 12.40
C LYS A 61 -7.87 11.87 11.60
N TYR A 62 -8.36 10.64 11.62
CA TYR A 62 -7.75 9.47 10.99
C TYR A 62 -8.60 8.92 9.84
N LEU A 63 -9.60 9.66 9.35
CA LEU A 63 -10.57 9.11 8.39
C LEU A 63 -9.92 8.58 7.10
N VAL A 64 -8.91 9.28 6.59
CA VAL A 64 -8.15 8.84 5.42
C VAL A 64 -7.14 7.74 5.81
N ASP A 65 -6.49 7.88 6.96
CA ASP A 65 -5.50 6.92 7.44
C ASP A 65 -6.12 5.54 7.73
N ASP A 66 -7.33 5.51 8.29
CA ASP A 66 -8.09 4.28 8.58
C ASP A 66 -8.39 3.49 7.32
N VAL A 67 -8.69 4.18 6.20
CA VAL A 67 -8.92 3.56 4.89
C VAL A 67 -7.65 2.83 4.44
N PHE A 68 -6.51 3.53 4.43
CA PHE A 68 -5.24 2.92 4.01
C PHE A 68 -4.75 1.84 4.96
N LEU A 69 -4.95 2.02 6.26
CA LEU A 69 -4.62 1.02 7.26
C LEU A 69 -5.37 -0.29 7.01
N GLU A 70 -6.65 -0.22 6.68
CA GLU A 70 -7.46 -1.39 6.38
C GLU A 70 -7.03 -2.09 5.08
N ILE A 71 -6.63 -1.32 4.07
CA ILE A 71 -6.04 -1.87 2.83
C ILE A 71 -4.73 -2.61 3.13
N HIS A 72 -3.86 -2.02 3.95
CA HIS A 72 -2.61 -2.65 4.35
C HIS A 72 -2.85 -3.94 5.14
N ARG A 73 -3.83 -3.97 6.06
CA ARG A 73 -4.22 -5.19 6.77
C ARG A 73 -4.77 -6.27 5.83
N THR A 74 -5.61 -5.86 4.88
CA THR A 74 -6.33 -6.77 3.98
C THR A 74 -5.43 -7.38 2.90
N TYR A 75 -4.63 -6.57 2.22
CA TYR A 75 -3.86 -6.98 1.04
C TYR A 75 -2.34 -7.06 1.27
N PHE A 76 -1.79 -6.32 2.23
CA PHE A 76 -0.33 -6.16 2.36
C PHE A 76 0.21 -6.51 3.74
N SER A 77 -0.49 -7.34 4.52
CA SER A 77 -0.18 -7.58 5.94
C SER A 77 1.14 -8.30 6.21
N LEU A 78 1.71 -8.98 5.21
CA LEU A 78 3.02 -9.63 5.32
C LEU A 78 4.14 -8.85 4.61
N CYS A 79 3.83 -7.69 4.05
CA CYS A 79 4.79 -6.86 3.33
C CYS A 79 5.56 -5.93 4.28
N GLY A 80 6.73 -5.47 3.83
CA GLY A 80 7.52 -4.45 4.55
C GLY A 80 8.70 -5.01 5.36
N ASN A 81 8.97 -6.31 5.31
CA ASN A 81 10.18 -6.88 5.91
C ASN A 81 11.39 -6.65 4.99
N VAL A 82 11.92 -5.42 4.98
CA VAL A 82 13.23 -5.11 4.40
C VAL A 82 14.25 -5.32 5.50
N GLN A 83 15.00 -6.42 5.42
CA GLN A 83 16.09 -6.70 6.35
C GLN A 83 17.42 -6.39 5.68
N ASP A 84 18.35 -5.85 6.48
CA ASP A 84 19.72 -5.72 6.04
C ASP A 84 20.28 -7.10 5.63
N PRO A 85 21.14 -7.15 4.61
CA PRO A 85 21.82 -8.39 4.26
C PRO A 85 22.61 -8.90 5.48
N PRO A 86 22.79 -10.23 5.61
CA PRO A 86 23.55 -10.79 6.72
C PRO A 86 24.93 -10.13 6.83
N LEU A 87 25.40 -9.87 8.06
CA LEU A 87 26.62 -9.10 8.34
C LEU A 87 27.84 -9.52 7.51
N LEU A 88 28.00 -10.82 7.26
CA LEU A 88 29.09 -11.35 6.43
C LEU A 88 29.03 -10.87 4.97
N HIS A 89 27.83 -10.80 4.38
CA HIS A 89 27.64 -10.25 3.04
C HIS A 89 27.93 -8.75 3.01
N LEU A 90 27.49 -8.03 4.05
CA LEU A 90 27.79 -6.61 4.20
C LEU A 90 29.31 -6.38 4.25
N ILE A 91 30.05 -7.14 5.08
CA ILE A 91 31.51 -7.06 5.22
C ILE A 91 32.20 -7.34 3.88
N MET A 92 31.78 -8.36 3.12
CA MET A 92 32.37 -8.64 1.81
C MET A 92 32.18 -7.49 0.80
N LEU A 93 31.08 -6.75 0.89
CA LEU A 93 30.78 -5.64 -0.03
C LEU A 93 31.48 -4.33 0.36
N ILE A 94 31.72 -4.09 1.65
CA ILE A 94 32.32 -2.83 2.17
C ILE A 94 33.80 -2.96 2.50
N ALA A 95 34.32 -4.18 2.71
CA ALA A 95 35.74 -4.38 2.88
C ALA A 95 36.44 -3.91 1.59
N PRO A 96 37.45 -3.03 1.67
CA PRO A 96 38.12 -2.52 0.50
C PRO A 96 38.66 -3.71 -0.30
N ALA A 97 38.13 -3.89 -1.51
CA ALA A 97 38.67 -4.85 -2.44
C ALA A 97 40.15 -4.51 -2.62
N ILE A 98 41.04 -5.42 -2.23
CA ILE A 98 42.37 -5.45 -2.82
C ILE A 98 42.12 -5.91 -4.26
N VAL A 99 41.75 -4.96 -5.13
CA VAL A 99 41.79 -5.17 -6.57
C VAL A 99 43.27 -5.11 -6.92
N ALA A 100 43.88 -6.29 -6.99
CA ALA A 100 45.28 -6.45 -7.42
C ALA A 100 45.38 -6.40 -8.94
#